data_AF-R7CYI7-F1
#
_entry.id   AF-R7CYI7-F1
#
_cell.length_a   1.000
_cell.length_b   1.000
_cell.length_c   1.000
_cell.angle_alpha   90.00
_cell.angle_beta   90.00
_cell.angle_gamma   90.00
#
_symmetry.space_group_name_H-M   'P 1'
#
loop_
_entity.id
_entity.type
_entity.pdbx_description
1 polymer ?
#
loop_
_entity_poly.entity_id
_entity_poly.type
_entity_poly.pdbx_seq_one_letter_code
_entity_poly.pdbx_strand_id
1 'polypeptide(L)' 'MGKRQYRELDDSVKQKISQSMRGRSKSESHKEHISNGLKQYWKQIPNKPFDEK' A
#
# COMPACT_ATOMS: atom_id res chain seq x y z
N MET A 1 16.21 0.12 -6.63
CA MET A 1 14.76 0.11 -6.31
C MET A 1 14.31 1.56 -6.12
N GLY A 2 13.49 2.10 -7.02
CA GLY A 2 12.96 3.47 -6.91
C GLY A 2 11.81 3.54 -5.90
N LYS A 3 11.62 4.70 -5.27
CA LYS A 3 10.41 5.00 -4.49
C LYS A 3 9.20 5.02 -5.43
N ARG A 4 7.99 4.73 -4.92
CA ARG A 4 6.76 4.79 -5.74
C ARG A 4 6.50 6.23 -6.19
N GLN A 5 6.10 6.41 -7.45
CA GLN A 5 5.71 7.70 -8.00
C GLN A 5 4.26 8.05 -7.65
N TYR A 6 3.36 7.05 -7.63
CA TYR A 6 1.94 7.21 -7.30
C TYR A 6 1.47 6.17 -6.28
N ARG A 7 0.32 6.42 -5.65
CA ARG A 7 -0.26 5.51 -4.63
C ARG A 7 -0.87 4.25 -5.24
N GLU A 8 -1.48 4.41 -6.40
CA GLU A 8 -2.24 3.39 -7.11
C GLU A 8 -1.32 2.26 -7.55
N LEU A 9 -1.79 1.03 -7.34
CA LEU A 9 -1.14 -0.19 -7.79
C LEU A 9 -1.94 -0.81 -8.92
N ASP A 10 -1.23 -1.44 -9.84
CA ASP A 10 -1.83 -2.36 -10.81
C ASP A 10 -2.50 -3.54 -10.09
N ASP A 11 -3.62 -4.00 -10.62
CA ASP A 11 -4.41 -5.06 -9.98
C ASP A 11 -3.64 -6.38 -9.90
N SER A 12 -2.79 -6.68 -10.87
CA SER A 12 -1.92 -7.86 -10.83
C SER A 12 -0.96 -7.83 -9.63
N VAL A 13 -0.48 -6.64 -9.25
CA VAL A 13 0.42 -6.45 -8.10
C VAL A 13 -0.36 -6.56 -6.79
N LYS A 14 -1.58 -6.00 -6.73
CA LYS A 14 -2.46 -6.15 -5.55
C LYS A 14 -2.76 -7.63 -5.28
N GLN A 15 -3.01 -8.42 -6.33
CA GLN A 15 -3.25 -9.85 -6.21
C GLN A 15 -2.02 -10.59 -5.65
N LYS A 16 -0.82 -10.32 -6.17
CA LYS A 16 0.42 -10.92 -5.67
C LYS A 16 0.65 -10.61 -4.18
N ILE A 17 0.42 -9.36 -3.78
CA ILE A 17 0.52 -8.95 -2.36
C ILE A 17 -0.50 -9.73 -1.52
N SER A 18 -1.76 -9.75 -1.93
CA SER A 18 -2.82 -10.48 -1.22
C SER A 18 -2.48 -11.97 -1.04
N GLN A 19 -2.03 -12.64 -2.11
CA GLN A 19 -1.60 -14.03 -2.07
C GLN A 19 -0.43 -14.23 -1.10
N SER A 20 0.59 -13.36 -1.14
CA SER A 20 1.75 -13.45 -0.23
C SER A 20 1.41 -13.23 1.25
N MET A 21 0.32 -12.50 1.52
CA MET A 21 -0.15 -12.18 2.87
C MET A 21 -1.14 -13.20 3.43
N ARG A 22 -1.65 -14.11 2.59
CA ARG A 22 -2.59 -15.16 3.00
C ARG A 22 -1.99 -16.03 4.10
N GLY A 23 -2.77 -16.28 5.15
CA GLY A 23 -2.36 -17.11 6.29
C GLY A 23 -1.42 -16.44 7.30
N ARG A 24 -1.03 -15.17 7.09
CA ARG A 24 -0.20 -14.43 8.04
C ARG A 24 -1.08 -13.69 9.04
N SER A 25 -1.11 -14.15 10.29
CA SER A 25 -1.73 -13.41 11.39
C SER A 25 -0.78 -12.35 11.94
N LYS A 26 -1.36 -11.26 12.45
CA LYS A 26 -0.65 -10.15 13.08
C LYS A 26 -1.41 -9.76 14.34
N SER A 27 -0.69 -9.47 15.41
CA SER A 27 -1.31 -8.90 16.63
C SER A 27 -1.90 -7.52 16.33
N GLU A 28 -2.85 -7.08 17.15
CA GLU A 28 -3.52 -5.79 16.98
C GLU A 28 -2.53 -4.62 17.03
N SER A 29 -1.68 -4.59 18.06
CA SER A 29 -0.61 -3.58 18.17
C SER A 29 0.30 -3.56 16.94
N HIS A 30 0.62 -4.71 16.36
CA HIS A 30 1.44 -4.77 15.14
C HIS A 30 0.70 -4.20 13.91
N LYS A 31 -0.63 -4.41 13.81
CA LYS A 31 -1.46 -3.80 12.76
C LYS A 31 -1.52 -2.27 12.90
N GLU A 32 -1.62 -1.77 14.13
CA GLU A 32 -1.64 -0.33 14.41
C GLU A 32 -0.34 0.36 13.98
N HIS A 33 0.81 -0.21 14.37
CA HIS A 33 2.11 0.32 13.96
C HIS A 33 2.28 0.33 12.43
N ILE A 34 1.84 -0.74 11.74
CA ILE A 34 1.83 -0.78 10.28
C ILE A 34 0.93 0.33 9.70
N SER A 35 -0.28 0.49 10.22
CA SER A 35 -1.24 1.50 9.76
C SER A 35 -0.65 2.91 9.90
N ASN A 36 -0.05 3.22 11.05
CA ASN A 36 0.58 4.52 11.30
C ASN A 36 1.78 4.78 10.38
N GLY A 37 2.64 3.78 10.19
CA GLY A 37 3.75 3.86 9.24
C GLY A 37 3.30 4.07 7.80
N LEU A 38 2.26 3.33 7.35
CA LEU A 38 1.70 3.49 6.01
C LEU A 38 1.09 4.88 5.81
N LYS A 39 0.35 5.42 6.79
CA LYS A 39 -0.19 6.79 6.72
C LYS A 39 0.92 7.82 6.52
N GLN A 40 2.01 7.71 7.28
CA GLN A 40 3.16 8.64 7.16
C GLN A 40 3.88 8.50 5.81
N TYR A 41 4.09 7.27 5.35
CA TYR A 41 4.69 6.99 4.05
C TYR A 41 3.84 7.58 2.90
N TRP A 42 2.53 7.32 2.92
CA TRP A 42 1.64 7.76 1.86
C TRP A 42 1.48 9.27 1.76
N LYS A 43 1.64 10.02 2.86
CA LYS A 43 1.64 11.50 2.82
C LYS A 43 2.66 12.09 1.84
N GLN A 44 3.76 11.38 1.58
CA GLN A 44 4.84 11.84 0.69
C GLN A 44 4.61 11.48 -0.78
N ILE A 45 3.58 10.68 -1.09
CA ILE A 45 3.37 10.12 -2.42
C ILE A 45 2.00 10.58 -2.94
N PRO A 46 1.94 11.27 -4.09
CA PRO A 46 0.68 11.77 -4.63
C PRO A 46 -0.17 10.64 -5.22
N ASN A 47 -1.47 10.88 -5.34
CA ASN A 47 -2.35 10.04 -6.15
C ASN A 47 -2.05 10.28 -7.64
N LYS A 48 -2.36 9.30 -8.47
CA LYS A 48 -2.30 9.43 -9.92
C LYS A 48 -3.32 10.50 -10.37
N PRO A 49 -2.95 11.44 -11.25
CA PRO A 49 -3.93 12.36 -11.82
C PRO A 49 -5.05 11.55 -12.48
N PHE A 50 -6.29 11.88 -12.13
CA PHE A 50 -7.46 11.32 -12.78
C PHE A 50 -7.68 12.14 -14.06
N ASP A 51 -7.37 11.55 -15.22
CA ASP A 51 -7.80 12.11 -16.50
C ASP A 51 -9.30 11.80 -16.63
N GLU A 52 -10.14 12.78 -16.30
CA GLU A 52 -11.54 12.78 -16.71
C GLU A 52 -11.57 12.92 -18.24
N LYS A 53 -11.73 11.80 -18.95
CA LYS A 53 -12.14 11.80 -20.35
C LYS A 53 -13.65 11.78 -20.46
#